data_AF-A0A3D3TJ42-F1
#
_entry.id   AF-A0A3D3TJ42-F1
#
_cell.length_a   1.000
_cell.length_b   1.000
_cell.length_c   1.000
_cell.angle_alpha   90.00
_cell.angle_beta   90.00
_cell.angle_gamma   90.00
#
_symmetry.space_group_name_H-M   'P 1'
#
loop_
_entity.id
_entity.type
_entity.pdbx_description
1 polymer ?
#
loop_
_entity_poly.entity_id
_entity_poly.type
_entity_poly.pdbx_seq_one_letter_code
_entity_poly.pdbx_strand_id
1 'polypeptide(L)' 'MRKTIIVKKTTLPPFLPHGWKKKTAEVLGIHPNTVKNALHAGKGETFERIKKVALELYGDEK' A
#
# COMPACT_ATOMS: atom_id res chain seq x y z
N MET A 1 -1.14 -32.67 -9.30
CA MET A 1 -1.16 -31.23 -9.65
C MET A 1 -0.70 -30.45 -8.43
N ARG A 2 0.49 -29.82 -8.46
CA ARG A 2 0.97 -29.02 -7.32
C ARG A 2 0.15 -27.73 -7.30
N LYS A 3 -0.68 -27.53 -6.26
CA LYS A 3 -1.33 -26.25 -5.99
C LYS A 3 -0.23 -25.30 -5.56
N THR A 4 0.30 -24.50 -6.50
CA THR A 4 1.19 -23.40 -6.18
C THR A 4 0.37 -22.38 -5.40
N ILE A 5 0.50 -22.40 -4.08
CA ILE A 5 -0.07 -21.37 -3.22
C ILE A 5 0.75 -20.13 -3.52
N ILE A 6 0.26 -19.28 -4.42
CA ILE A 6 0.80 -17.94 -4.60
C ILE A 6 0.50 -17.24 -3.28
N VAL A 7 1.46 -17.28 -2.37
CA VAL A 7 1.45 -16.45 -1.17
C VAL A 7 1.46 -15.03 -1.69
N LYS A 8 0.27 -14.42 -1.80
CA LYS A 8 0.12 -13.00 -2.07
C LYS A 8 0.92 -12.28 -0.99
N LYS A 9 2.17 -11.94 -1.31
CA LYS A 9 3.00 -11.16 -0.41
C LYS A 9 2.22 -9.86 -0.21
N THR A 10 1.75 -9.62 1.01
CA THR A 10 1.17 -8.34 1.45
C THR A 10 2.28 -7.28 1.58
N THR A 11 3.14 -7.23 0.57
CA THR A 11 4.21 -6.27 0.40
C THR A 11 3.68 -5.18 -0.49
N LEU A 12 4.00 -3.92 -0.14
CA LEU A 12 3.74 -2.80 -1.03
C LEU A 12 4.28 -3.13 -2.43
N PRO A 13 3.56 -2.77 -3.51
CA PRO A 13 4.05 -3.01 -4.86
C PRO A 13 5.43 -2.35 -5.04
N PRO A 14 6.38 -3.02 -5.71
CA PRO A 14 7.77 -2.56 -5.83
C PRO A 14 7.90 -1.26 -6.63
N PHE A 15 6.93 -0.98 -7.50
CA PHE A 15 6.83 0.26 -8.25
C PHE A 15 5.49 0.92 -7.97
N LEU A 16 5.54 2.12 -7.40
CA LEU A 16 4.39 3.00 -7.26
C LEU A 16 4.65 4.30 -8.01
N PRO A 17 3.66 4.83 -8.73
CA PRO A 17 3.84 6.04 -9.54
C PRO A 17 4.21 7.26 -8.69
N HIS A 18 4.91 8.22 -9.29
CA HIS A 18 5.29 9.45 -8.60
C HIS A 18 4.05 10.14 -8.01
N GLY A 19 4.08 10.45 -6.72
CA GLY A 19 2.95 11.08 -6.01
C GLY A 19 1.88 10.12 -5.47
N TRP A 20 2.05 8.79 -5.57
CA TRP A 20 1.09 7.82 -5.01
C TRP A 20 0.75 8.06 -3.53
N LYS A 21 1.73 8.49 -2.73
CA LYS A 21 1.53 8.80 -1.30
C LYS A 21 0.49 9.91 -1.10
N LYS A 22 0.46 10.89 -2.00
CA LYS A 22 -0.52 11.98 -1.98
C LYS A 22 -1.89 11.45 -2.35
N LYS A 23 -1.98 10.63 -3.41
CA LYS A 23 -3.24 10.02 -3.84
C LYS A 23 -3.83 9.09 -2.75
N THR A 24 -3.01 8.25 -2.14
CA THR A 24 -3.42 7.38 -1.02
C THR A 24 -3.84 8.20 0.20
N ALA A 25 -3.17 9.32 0.49
CA ALA A 25 -3.55 10.25 1.56
C ALA A 25 -4.93 10.89 1.29
N GLU A 26 -5.18 11.35 0.06
CA GLU A 26 -6.46 11.89 -0.38
C GLU A 26 -7.59 10.85 -0.25
N VAL A 27 -7.36 9.61 -0.71
CA VAL A 27 -8.34 8.52 -0.63
C VAL A 27 -8.65 8.11 0.80
N LEU A 28 -7.65 8.12 1.68
CA LEU A 28 -7.82 7.82 3.11
C LEU A 28 -8.31 9.01 3.94
N GLY A 29 -8.36 10.22 3.36
CA GLY A 29 -8.70 11.44 4.09
C GLY A 29 -7.71 11.82 5.18
N ILE A 30 -6.43 11.44 5.04
CA ILE A 30 -5.37 11.71 6.01
C ILE A 30 -4.28 12.63 5.43
N HIS A 31 -3.47 13.24 6.28
CA HIS A 31 -2.38 14.08 5.82
C HIS A 31 -1.26 13.25 5.17
N PRO A 32 -0.61 13.70 4.07
CA PRO A 32 0.51 12.98 3.44
C PRO A 32 1.68 12.71 4.39
N ASN A 33 1.91 13.56 5.38
CA ASN A 33 2.90 13.30 6.43
C ASN A 33 2.52 12.10 7.30
N THR A 34 1.24 11.88 7.57
CA THR A 34 0.77 10.68 8.30
C THR A 34 1.08 9.43 7.50
N VAL A 35 0.90 9.48 6.17
CA VAL A 35 1.32 8.39 5.27
C VAL A 35 2.83 8.17 5.35
N LYS A 36 3.63 9.24 5.27
CA LYS A 36 5.10 9.15 5.39
C LYS A 36 5.54 8.56 6.73
N ASN A 37 4.93 8.99 7.83
CA ASN A 37 5.24 8.52 9.18
C ASN A 37 4.84 7.06 9.37
N ALA A 38 3.67 6.65 8.88
CA ALA A 38 3.23 5.26 8.93
C ALA A 38 4.13 4.33 8.09
N LEU A 39 4.56 4.80 6.90
CA LEU A 39 5.52 4.07 6.08
C LEU A 39 6.90 3.96 6.74
N HIS A 40 7.35 5.02 7.43
CA HIS A 40 8.61 5.02 8.17
C HIS A 40 8.56 4.09 9.40
N ALA A 41 7.43 4.06 10.11
CA ALA A 41 7.21 3.14 11.21
C ALA A 41 7.15 1.67 10.74
N GLY A 42 6.67 1.43 9.52
CA GLY A 42 6.61 0.10 8.91
C GLY A 42 5.64 -0.88 9.58
N LYS A 43 4.82 -0.40 10.53
CA LYS A 43 3.87 -1.19 11.32
C LYS A 43 2.72 -0.32 11.83
N GLY A 44 1.61 -0.97 12.21
CA GLY A 44 0.42 -0.34 12.79
C GLY A 44 -0.77 -0.25 11.84
N GLU A 45 -1.94 0.03 12.41
CA GLU A 45 -3.22 0.02 11.68
C GLU A 45 -3.21 0.97 10.47
N THR A 46 -2.68 2.18 10.65
CA THR A 46 -2.57 3.17 9.56
C THR A 46 -1.71 2.65 8.41
N PHE A 47 -0.62 1.94 8.72
CA PHE A 47 0.25 1.36 7.71
C PHE A 47 -0.44 0.24 6.93
N GLU A 48 -1.21 -0.61 7.61
CA GLU A 48 -2.00 -1.66 6.97
C GLU A 48 -3.11 -1.09 6.08
N ARG A 49 -3.79 -0.03 6.53
CA ARG A 49 -4.77 0.70 5.72
C ARG A 49 -4.15 1.33 4.48
N ILE A 50 -2.97 1.96 4.61
CA ILE A 50 -2.21 2.49 3.48
C ILE A 50 -1.81 1.39 2.50
N LYS A 51 -1.34 0.25 3.01
CA LYS A 51 -1.01 -0.93 2.19
C LYS A 51 -2.20 -1.41 1.39
N LYS A 52 -3.36 -1.58 2.04
CA LYS A 52 -4.59 -2.04 1.41
C LYS A 52 -5.00 -1.10 0.28
N VAL A 53 -5.08 0.20 0.56
CA VAL A 53 -5.47 1.21 -0.44
C VAL A 53 -4.45 1.30 -1.57
N ALA A 54 -3.16 1.25 -1.28
CA ALA A 54 -2.13 1.25 -2.32
C ALA A 54 -2.23 0.00 -3.22
N LEU A 55 -2.55 -1.16 -2.66
CA LEU A 55 -2.80 -2.39 -3.43
C LEU A 55 -4.10 -2.31 -4.24
N GLU A 56 -5.17 -1.71 -3.71
CA GLU A 56 -6.42 -1.52 -4.46
C GLU A 56 -6.27 -0.51 -5.61
N LEU A 57 -5.45 0.52 -5.44
CA LEU A 57 -5.23 1.55 -6.46
C LEU A 57 -4.21 1.17 -7.53
N TYR A 58 -3.19 0.39 -7.14
CA TYR A 58 -2.00 0.16 -7.97
C TYR A 58 -1.56 -1.30 -8.03
N GLY A 59 -2.18 -2.20 -7.26
CA GLY A 59 -1.86 -3.62 -7.19
C GLY A 59 -2.59 -4.48 -8.22
N ASP A 60 -3.29 -3.87 -9.18
CA ASP A 60 -3.75 -4.56 -10.38
C ASP A 60 -2.53 -4.83 -11.27
N GLU A 61 -1.93 -6.01 -11.06
CA GLU A 61 -1.17 -6.70 -12.11
C GLU A 61 -2.12 -6.86 -13.30
N LYS A 62 -1.90 -6.02 -14.31
CA LYS A 62 -2.37 -6.28 -15.67
C LYS A 62 -1.61 -7.47 -16.25
#